data_AF-A0A529VUN4-F1
#
_entry.id   AF-A0A529VUN4-F1
#
_cell.length_a   1.000
_cell.length_b   1.000
_cell.length_c   1.000
_cell.angle_alpha   90.00
_cell.angle_beta   90.00
_cell.angle_gamma   90.00
#
_symmetry.space_group_name_H-M   'P 1'
#
loop_
_entity.id
_entity.type
_entity.pdbx_description
1 polymer ?
#
loop_
_entity_poly.entity_id
_entity_poly.type
_entity_poly.pdbx_seq_one_letter_code
_entity_poly.pdbx_strand_id
1 'polypeptide(L)'
;DYFGLTGGLERWLYRLVRKHGGKQEFGWSFDFPHLHAKSGSLSPLKHFAYDLRDIVRRQPLPGYRLTIEQCLGGPEILSFKPIDPNALGIPRQRRRSTKRPGDKL
;
A
#
# COMPACT_ATOMS: atom_id res chain seq x y z
N ASP A 1 9.65 -20.97 2.39
CA ASP A 1 10.16 -19.60 2.58
C ASP A 1 9.21 -18.65 1.86
N TYR A 2 8.32 -17.95 2.60
CA TYR A 2 6.97 -17.72 2.06
C TYR A 2 6.86 -16.73 0.88
N PHE A 3 7.83 -15.84 0.63
CA PHE A 3 7.82 -14.92 -0.54
C PHE A 3 9.20 -14.36 -0.97
N GLY A 4 10.34 -14.86 -0.46
CA GLY A 4 11.64 -14.27 -0.77
C GLY A 4 11.84 -12.85 -0.20
N LEU A 5 11.09 -12.48 0.85
CA LEU A 5 11.23 -11.21 1.58
C LEU A 5 12.53 -11.26 2.40
N THR A 6 13.61 -10.80 1.79
CA THR A 6 14.98 -10.80 2.28
C THR A 6 15.23 -9.88 3.47
N GLY A 7 14.42 -8.82 3.64
CA GLY A 7 14.62 -7.77 4.63
C GLY A 7 13.50 -7.60 5.66
N GLY A 8 13.84 -7.05 6.83
CA GLY A 8 12.87 -6.66 7.86
C GLY A 8 11.87 -5.59 7.39
N LEU A 9 12.32 -4.69 6.51
CA LEU A 9 11.49 -3.65 5.89
C LEU A 9 10.36 -4.24 5.03
N GLU A 10 10.67 -5.23 4.20
CA GLU A 10 9.70 -5.89 3.32
C GLU A 10 8.58 -6.58 4.10
N ARG A 11 8.94 -7.32 5.16
CA ARG A 11 7.98 -7.99 6.06
C ARG A 11 7.14 -6.99 6.86
N TRP A 12 7.74 -5.89 7.29
CA TRP A 12 6.99 -4.80 7.92
C TRP A 12 6.04 -4.14 6.94
N LEU A 13 6.49 -3.84 5.72
CA LEU A 13 5.69 -3.20 4.67
C LEU A 13 4.51 -4.08 4.29
N TYR A 14 4.72 -5.39 4.11
CA TYR A 14 3.63 -6.33 3.84
C TYR A 14 2.56 -6.31 4.94
N ARG A 15 2.96 -6.30 6.22
CA ARG A 15 2.02 -6.22 7.34
C ARG A 15 1.27 -4.88 7.37
N LEU A 16 1.96 -3.78 7.08
CA LEU A 16 1.36 -2.45 6.99
C LEU A 16 0.30 -2.42 5.89
N VAL A 17 0.68 -2.87 4.69
CA VAL A 17 -0.19 -2.95 3.51
C VAL A 17 -1.39 -3.84 3.79
N ARG A 18 -1.19 -5.03 4.36
CA ARG A 18 -2.28 -5.96 4.72
C ARG A 18 -3.26 -5.38 5.72
N LYS A 19 -2.78 -4.64 6.74
CA LYS A 19 -3.63 -4.00 7.76
C LYS A 19 -4.55 -2.94 7.15
N HIS A 20 -4.11 -2.28 6.09
CA HIS A 20 -4.82 -1.18 5.46
C HIS A 20 -5.66 -1.64 4.26
N GLY A 21 -5.10 -2.51 3.42
CA GLY A 21 -5.73 -3.01 2.19
C GLY A 21 -7.03 -3.81 2.37
N GLY A 22 -7.41 -4.17 3.61
CA GLY A 22 -8.70 -4.81 3.91
C GLY A 22 -9.84 -3.84 4.26
N LYS A 23 -9.59 -2.53 4.36
CA LYS A 23 -10.56 -1.56 4.89
C LYS A 23 -11.14 -0.59 3.86
N GLN A 24 -10.51 -0.41 2.70
CA GLN A 24 -10.95 0.59 1.71
C GLN A 24 -10.60 0.16 0.27
N GLU A 25 -11.59 0.20 -0.63
CA GLU A 25 -11.53 -0.32 -2.00
C GLU A 25 -10.63 0.52 -2.93
N PHE A 26 -10.33 1.77 -2.56
CA PHE A 26 -9.61 2.74 -3.41
C PHE A 26 -8.08 2.67 -3.31
N GLY A 27 -7.54 1.80 -2.46
CA GLY A 27 -6.10 1.74 -2.15
C GLY A 27 -5.70 2.74 -1.07
N TRP A 28 -4.40 2.75 -0.75
CA TRP A 28 -3.81 3.58 0.30
C TRP A 28 -2.56 4.25 -0.19
N SER A 29 -2.27 5.43 0.36
CA SER A 29 -1.08 6.22 0.05
C SER A 29 -0.42 6.71 1.34
N PHE A 30 0.91 6.68 1.40
CA PHE A 30 1.70 7.20 2.52
C PHE A 30 2.95 7.90 2.01
N ASP A 31 3.29 9.04 2.60
CA ASP A 31 4.55 9.73 2.33
C ASP A 31 5.74 8.93 2.87
N PHE A 32 6.86 8.97 2.17
CA PHE A 32 8.09 8.28 2.57
C PHE A 32 8.60 8.70 3.97
N PRO A 33 8.58 10.00 4.36
CA PRO A 33 8.96 10.40 5.72
C PRO A 33 8.04 9.78 6.78
N HIS A 34 6.74 9.67 6.49
CA HIS A 34 5.78 9.05 7.39
C HIS A 34 6.05 7.54 7.54
N LEU A 35 6.35 6.86 6.43
CA LEU A 35 6.71 5.45 6.44
C LEU A 35 8.02 5.20 7.20
N HIS A 36 9.01 6.08 7.04
CA HIS A 36 10.29 5.98 7.74
C HIS A 36 10.09 6.08 9.26
N ALA A 37 9.40 7.11 9.74
CA ALA A 37 9.06 7.26 11.15
C ALA A 37 8.28 6.06 11.71
N LYS A 38 7.32 5.54 10.93
CA LYS A 38 6.49 4.39 11.32
C LYS A 38 7.22 3.04 11.28
N SER A 39 8.25 2.92 10.45
CA SER A 39 9.07 1.72 10.35
C SER A 39 10.03 1.57 11.52
N GLY A 40 10.39 2.67 12.18
CA GLY A 40 11.44 2.69 13.19
C GLY A 40 12.83 2.38 12.61
N SER A 41 13.02 2.56 11.29
CA SER A 41 14.29 2.29 10.65
C SER A 41 15.38 3.24 11.15
N LEU A 42 16.50 2.67 11.58
CA LEU A 42 17.71 3.43 11.97
C LEU A 42 18.48 3.95 10.75
N SER A 43 18.14 3.49 9.54
CA SER A 43 18.79 3.94 8.31
C SER A 43 18.38 5.38 7.97
N PRO A 44 19.25 6.18 7.35
CA PRO A 44 18.88 7.51 6.85
C PRO A 44 17.70 7.43 5.88
N LEU A 45 16.86 8.47 5.84
CA LEU A 45 15.67 8.53 4.98
C LEU A 45 15.99 8.25 3.50
N LYS A 46 17.16 8.68 3.01
CA LYS A 46 17.60 8.41 1.63
C LYS A 46 17.81 6.93 1.34
N HIS A 47 18.43 6.19 2.27
CA HIS A 47 18.63 4.74 2.14
C HIS A 47 17.28 4.03 2.22
N PHE A 48 16.47 4.39 3.22
CA PHE A 48 15.10 3.87 3.34
C PHE A 48 14.29 4.08 2.06
N ALA A 49 14.36 5.27 1.46
CA ALA A 49 13.68 5.59 0.21
C ALA A 49 14.22 4.77 -0.98
N TYR A 50 15.52 4.47 -1.00
CA TYR A 50 16.12 3.59 -2.01
C TYR A 50 15.62 2.15 -1.87
N ASP A 51 15.64 1.61 -0.65
CA ASP A 51 15.11 0.27 -0.37
C ASP A 51 13.62 0.19 -0.72
N LEU A 52 12.83 1.21 -0.38
CA LEU A 52 11.41 1.25 -0.72
C LEU A 52 11.21 1.25 -2.24
N ARG A 53 11.97 2.04 -3.00
CA ARG A 53 11.92 2.06 -4.46
C ARG A 53 12.29 0.72 -5.06
N ASP A 54 13.29 0.04 -4.51
CA ASP A 54 13.70 -1.30 -4.94
C ASP A 54 12.58 -2.33 -4.69
N ILE A 55 11.95 -2.29 -3.51
CA ILE A 55 10.80 -3.14 -3.19
C ILE A 55 9.63 -2.86 -4.15
N VAL A 56 9.30 -1.59 -4.40
CA VAL A 56 8.27 -1.24 -5.39
C VAL A 56 8.67 -1.70 -6.79
N ARG A 57 9.94 -1.63 -7.17
CA ARG A 57 10.39 -2.11 -8.49
C ARG A 57 10.24 -3.62 -8.63
N ARG A 58 10.60 -4.38 -7.61
CA ARG A 58 10.55 -5.86 -7.60
C ARG A 58 9.13 -6.42 -7.41
N GLN A 59 8.22 -5.63 -6.82
CA GLN A 59 6.87 -6.05 -6.45
C GLN A 59 6.83 -7.40 -5.68
N PRO A 60 7.64 -7.59 -4.62
CA PRO A 60 7.70 -8.88 -3.92
C PRO A 60 6.49 -9.10 -3.00
N LEU A 61 5.54 -8.15 -2.93
CA LEU A 61 4.36 -8.23 -2.08
C LEU A 61 3.21 -8.92 -2.84
N PRO A 62 2.96 -10.22 -2.60
CA PRO A 62 1.90 -10.97 -3.28
C PRO A 62 0.51 -10.37 -2.97
N GLY A 63 -0.34 -10.31 -4.00
CA GLY A 63 -1.71 -9.81 -3.88
C GLY A 63 -1.85 -8.29 -3.76
N TYR A 64 -0.74 -7.55 -3.71
CA TYR A 64 -0.74 -6.09 -3.70
C TYR A 64 0.16 -5.55 -4.79
N ARG A 65 -0.30 -4.48 -5.45
CA ARG A 65 0.49 -3.68 -6.37
C ARG A 65 0.92 -2.42 -5.65
N LEU A 66 2.22 -2.17 -5.61
CA LEU A 66 2.81 -0.93 -5.08
C LEU A 66 3.10 0.03 -6.23
N THR A 67 2.95 1.33 -6.00
CA THR A 67 3.34 2.39 -6.93
C THR A 67 3.94 3.54 -6.15
N ILE A 68 4.85 4.28 -6.76
CA ILE A 68 5.41 5.50 -6.16
C ILE A 68 4.97 6.66 -7.01
N GLU A 69 4.32 7.63 -6.37
CA GLU A 69 3.96 8.90 -6.99
C GLU A 69 4.95 9.96 -6.51
N GLN A 70 5.61 10.60 -7.48
CA GLN A 70 6.52 11.72 -7.22
C GLN A 70 5.71 13.00 -7.39
N CYS A 71 5.46 13.70 -6.29
CA CYS A 71 4.77 14.99 -6.34
C CYS A 71 5.80 16.09 -6.65
N LEU A 72 5.52 16.96 -7.63
CA LEU A 72 6.43 18.05 -7.99
C LEU A 72 6.61 18.99 -6.79
N GLY A 73 7.81 19.00 -6.19
CA GLY A 73 8.11 19.81 -5.01
C GLY A 73 7.65 19.21 -3.67
N GLY A 74 7.15 17.96 -3.65
CA GLY A 74 6.70 17.27 -2.44
C GLY A 74 7.48 16.00 -2.13
N PRO A 75 7.24 15.39 -0.96
CA PRO A 75 7.80 14.07 -0.64
C PRO A 75 7.23 13.02 -1.59
N GLU A 76 7.98 11.94 -1.80
CA GLU A 76 7.49 10.78 -2.53
C GLU A 76 6.39 10.09 -1.74
N ILE A 77 5.37 9.64 -2.46
CA ILE A 77 4.20 8.97 -1.91
C ILE A 77 4.22 7.53 -2.39
N LEU A 78 4.19 6.60 -1.44
CA LEU A 78 3.97 5.19 -1.72
C LEU A 78 2.47 4.92 -1.74
N SER A 79 1.95 4.48 -2.87
CA SER A 79 0.58 4.00 -3.01
C SER A 79 0.54 2.49 -3.17
N PHE A 80 -0.52 1.85 -2.69
CA PHE A 80 -0.74 0.42 -2.90
C PHE A 80 -2.21 0.07 -3.09
N LYS A 81 -2.46 -0.94 -3.93
CA LYS A 81 -3.79 -1.45 -4.28
C LYS A 81 -3.80 -2.98 -4.27
N PRO A 82 -4.87 -3.63 -3.79
CA PRO A 82 -5.01 -5.07 -3.94
C PRO A 82 -5.12 -5.42 -5.43
N ILE A 83 -4.39 -6.44 -5.89
CA ILE A 83 -4.43 -6.92 -7.28
C ILE A 83 -5.74 -7.67 -7.53
N ASP A 84 -6.15 -8.49 -6.56
CA ASP A 84 -7.44 -9.15 -6.56
C ASP A 84 -7.97 -9.20 -5.12
N PRO A 85 -9.07 -8.47 -4.82
CA PRO A 85 -9.65 -8.48 -3.48
C PRO A 85 -10.23 -9.85 -3.11
N ASN A 86 -10.54 -10.71 -4.08
CA ASN A 86 -11.14 -12.02 -3.87
C ASN A 86 -10.07 -13.08 -3.51
N ALA A 87 -8.89 -13.02 -4.12
CA ALA A 87 -7.77 -13.95 -3.92
C ALA A 87 -7.11 -13.82 -2.55
N LEU A 88 -7.22 -12.65 -1.90
CA LEU A 88 -6.68 -12.43 -0.56
C LEU A 88 -7.63 -12.90 0.56
N GLY A 89 -8.76 -13.53 0.24
CA GLY A 89 -9.79 -13.91 1.20
C GLY A 89 -10.42 -12.69 1.89
N ILE A 90 -10.29 -11.50 1.28
CA ILE A 90 -10.90 -10.28 1.80
C ILE A 90 -12.37 -10.33 1.38
N PRO A 91 -13.33 -10.37 2.33
CA PRO A 91 -14.74 -10.35 1.95
C PRO A 91 -14.98 -9.05 1.18
N ARG A 92 -15.37 -9.17 -0.10
CA ARG A 92 -15.92 -8.04 -0.87
C ARG A 92 -17.06 -7.50 -0.03
N GLN A 93 -16.87 -6.36 0.63
CA GLN A 93 -17.97 -5.75 1.35
C GLN A 93 -19.04 -5.48 0.31
N ARG A 94 -20.12 -6.26 0.45
CA ARG A 94 -21.30 -6.26 -0.39
C ARG A 94 -21.66 -4.81 -0.66
N ARG A 95 -21.47 -4.38 -1.92
CA ARG A 95 -21.90 -3.08 -2.45
C ARG A 95 -23.21 -2.72 -1.77
N ARG A 96 -23.16 -1.80 -0.81
CA ARG A 96 -24.38 -1.16 -0.34
C ARG A 96 -24.69 -0.19 -1.46
N SER A 97 -25.46 -0.66 -2.43
CA SER A 97 -26.08 0.16 -3.46
C SER A 97 -26.75 1.32 -2.74
N THR A 98 -26.11 2.49 -2.77
CA THR A 98 -26.81 3.72 -2.46
C THR A 98 -27.87 3.85 -3.54
N LYS A 99 -29.10 3.46 -3.20
CA LYS A 99 -30.28 3.78 -3.97
C LYS A 99 -30.21 5.28 -4.28
N ARG A 100 -30.31 5.63 -5.55
CA ARG A 100 -30.67 6.98 -6.00
C ARG A 100 -32.04 7.33 -5.39
N PRO A 101 -32.20 8.46 -4.69
CA PRO A 101 -33.51 9.04 -4.46
C PRO A 101 -33.64 10.34 -5.27
N GLY A 102 -34.56 10.33 -6.24
CA GLY A 102 -35.31 11.51 -6.66
C GLY A 102 -34.60 12.49 -7.59
N ASP A 103 -35.00 12.45 -8.86
CA ASP A 103 -35.34 13.68 -9.55
C ASP A 103 -36.85 13.60 -9.83
N LYS A 104 -37.59 14.54 -9.24
CA LYS A 104 -39.05 14.64 -9.32
C LYS A 104 -39.42 15.41 -10.60
N LEU A 105 -40.47 14.95 -11.28
CA LEU A 105 -41.27 15.79 -12.19
C LEU A 105 -41.83 17.01 -11.45
#